data_AF-A0A9E8QGA8-F1
#
_entry.id   AF-A0A9E8QGA8-F1
#
_cell.length_a   1.000
_cell.length_b   1.000
_cell.length_c   1.000
_cell.angle_alpha   90.00
_cell.angle_beta   90.00
_cell.angle_gamma   90.00
#
_symmetry.space_group_name_H-M   'P 1'
#
loop_
_entity.id
_entity.type
_entity.pdbx_description
1 polymer ?
#
loop_
_entity_poly.entity_id
_entity_poly.type
_entity_poly.pdbx_seq_one_letter_code
_entity_poly.pdbx_strand_id
1 'polypeptide(L)'
;MTTTFTESDHPRATTGEFTTKAQSAPETTLTGSSTAPVLYTFHADTYTPRALVEHLVSIGELSPAARDMDVEEVLDQHAGANGIDRDDEVSFDSDDFPKVVLEHQVTIDDHPALGREWWEVAQGEYGPQSAPDALDRWAEDLDLDAGTLDALWQGTDYTAGPEAVIARVAENGRRLGVDFDALNSPVPVRHN
;
A
#
# COMPACT_ATOMS: atom_id res chain seq x y z
N MET A 1 -56.39 -28.64 -54.22
CA MET A 1 -55.02 -29.14 -54.04
C MET A 1 -54.74 -29.04 -52.56
N THR A 2 -54.75 -30.19 -51.89
CA THR A 2 -54.75 -30.34 -50.42
C THR A 2 -53.37 -30.83 -50.05
N THR A 3 -52.60 -30.04 -49.31
CA THR A 3 -51.29 -30.47 -48.79
C THR A 3 -51.38 -30.58 -47.29
N THR A 4 -51.42 -31.83 -46.86
CA THR A 4 -51.47 -32.32 -45.48
C THR A 4 -50.21 -31.91 -44.71
N PHE A 5 -50.37 -31.34 -43.52
CA PHE A 5 -49.29 -31.12 -42.56
C PHE A 5 -49.17 -32.40 -41.72
N THR A 6 -48.05 -33.11 -41.83
CA THR A 6 -47.77 -34.29 -41.00
C THR A 6 -46.96 -33.84 -39.79
N GLU A 7 -47.65 -33.88 -38.64
CA GLU A 7 -47.13 -33.87 -37.29
C GLU A 7 -46.14 -35.05 -37.11
N SER A 8 -44.93 -34.77 -36.61
CA SER A 8 -44.01 -35.81 -36.16
C SER A 8 -43.57 -35.50 -34.75
N ASP A 9 -44.21 -36.26 -33.87
CA ASP A 9 -43.93 -36.47 -32.46
C ASP A 9 -42.50 -37.01 -32.28
N HIS A 10 -41.68 -36.29 -31.51
CA HIS A 10 -40.43 -36.82 -31.00
C HIS A 10 -40.29 -36.58 -29.49
N PRO A 11 -39.78 -37.59 -28.76
CA PRO A 11 -39.96 -37.72 -27.32
C PRO A 11 -39.13 -36.71 -26.52
N ARG A 12 -39.75 -36.21 -25.45
CA ARG A 12 -39.10 -35.49 -24.33
C ARG A 12 -38.02 -36.38 -23.71
N ALA A 13 -36.77 -36.09 -24.02
CA ALA A 13 -35.63 -36.51 -23.22
C ALA A 13 -35.44 -35.52 -22.07
N THR A 14 -35.89 -35.92 -20.88
CA THR A 14 -35.50 -35.37 -19.58
C THR A 14 -33.97 -35.36 -19.50
N THR A 15 -33.36 -34.17 -19.52
CA THR A 15 -31.94 -33.97 -19.21
C THR A 15 -31.86 -33.04 -18.03
N GLY A 16 -31.12 -33.49 -17.02
CA GLY A 16 -31.22 -33.03 -15.64
C GLY A 16 -30.81 -31.59 -15.40
N GLU A 17 -31.37 -31.06 -14.32
CA GLU A 17 -30.81 -29.98 -13.53
C GLU A 17 -29.29 -30.17 -13.37
N PHE A 18 -28.51 -29.42 -14.14
CA PHE A 18 -27.17 -29.06 -13.72
C PHE A 18 -27.33 -27.94 -12.70
N THR A 19 -27.53 -28.33 -11.44
CA THR A 19 -27.19 -27.49 -10.30
C THR A 19 -25.69 -27.28 -10.37
N THR A 20 -25.27 -26.24 -11.09
CA THR A 20 -23.92 -25.71 -10.97
C THR A 20 -23.86 -25.14 -9.56
N LYS A 21 -23.40 -25.97 -8.62
CA LYS A 21 -22.79 -25.50 -7.39
C LYS A 21 -21.68 -24.57 -7.88
N ALA A 22 -21.94 -23.26 -7.88
CA ALA A 22 -20.86 -22.29 -7.84
C ALA A 22 -20.09 -22.68 -6.58
N GLN A 23 -18.97 -23.38 -6.77
CA GLN A 23 -17.92 -23.40 -5.78
C GLN A 23 -17.60 -21.93 -5.57
N SER A 24 -18.03 -21.42 -4.42
CA SER A 24 -17.52 -20.17 -3.88
C SER A 24 -16.03 -20.18 -4.14
N ALA A 25 -15.58 -19.19 -4.92
CA ALA A 25 -14.18 -18.83 -4.96
C ALA A 25 -13.69 -18.77 -3.50
N PRO A 26 -12.44 -19.17 -3.19
CA PRO A 26 -11.91 -18.90 -1.87
C PRO A 26 -12.09 -17.40 -1.62
N GLU A 27 -12.96 -17.07 -0.66
CA GLU A 27 -13.01 -15.74 -0.08
C GLU A 27 -11.57 -15.46 0.30
N THR A 28 -10.93 -14.56 -0.45
CA THR A 28 -9.62 -14.04 -0.10
C THR A 28 -9.83 -13.47 1.28
N THR A 29 -9.31 -14.18 2.28
CA THR A 29 -9.36 -13.74 3.66
C THR A 29 -8.63 -12.42 3.65
N LEU A 30 -9.40 -11.32 3.70
CA LEU A 30 -8.88 -10.00 3.99
C LEU A 30 -8.05 -10.19 5.24
N THR A 31 -6.73 -10.13 5.06
CA THR A 31 -5.76 -10.35 6.12
C THR A 31 -6.14 -9.35 7.20
N GLY A 32 -6.46 -9.86 8.39
CA GLY A 32 -6.97 -9.04 9.47
C GLY A 32 -6.05 -7.85 9.66
N SER A 33 -6.64 -6.65 9.65
CA SER A 33 -5.94 -5.44 10.04
C SER A 33 -5.30 -5.72 11.41
N SER A 34 -3.97 -5.84 11.43
CA SER A 34 -3.26 -6.18 12.65
C SER A 34 -3.48 -5.06 13.66
N THR A 35 -3.94 -5.40 14.86
CA THR A 35 -4.06 -4.47 15.98
C THR A 35 -2.73 -4.28 16.71
N ALA A 36 -1.64 -4.92 16.25
CA ALA A 36 -0.33 -4.75 16.84
C ALA A 36 0.27 -3.39 16.40
N PRO A 37 0.87 -2.62 17.32
CA PRO A 37 1.59 -1.40 16.97
C PRO A 37 2.81 -1.76 16.12
N VAL A 38 3.04 -0.97 15.07
CA VAL A 38 4.19 -1.15 14.17
C VAL A 38 5.18 0.00 14.25
N LEU A 39 4.71 1.19 14.62
CA LEU A 39 5.50 2.39 14.83
C LEU A 39 4.92 3.23 15.98
N TYR A 40 5.64 4.27 16.34
CA TYR A 40 5.21 5.28 17.31
C TYR A 40 5.51 6.68 16.78
N THR A 41 4.58 7.61 16.99
CA THR A 41 4.81 9.03 16.76
C THR A 41 5.16 9.72 18.07
N PHE A 42 6.26 10.48 18.07
CA PHE A 42 6.72 11.26 19.21
C PHE A 42 7.42 12.52 18.73
N HIS A 43 7.05 13.70 19.24
CA HIS A 43 7.61 15.00 18.80
C HIS A 43 7.61 15.21 17.28
N ALA A 44 6.49 14.89 16.62
CA ALA A 44 6.31 14.93 15.16
C ALA A 44 7.23 14.02 14.32
N ASP A 45 8.00 13.14 14.95
CA ASP A 45 8.82 12.12 14.30
C ASP A 45 8.19 10.72 14.45
N THR A 46 8.44 9.85 13.47
CA THR A 46 8.03 8.44 13.49
C THR A 46 9.20 7.53 13.86
N TYR A 47 8.98 6.64 14.83
CA TYR A 47 9.99 5.72 15.36
C TYR A 47 9.55 4.26 15.27
N THR A 48 10.51 3.38 14.96
CA THR A 48 10.38 1.96 15.27
C THR A 48 10.40 1.74 16.79
N PRO A 49 9.82 0.64 17.31
CA PRO A 49 9.87 0.31 18.74
C PRO A 49 11.25 0.51 19.38
N ARG A 50 12.29 -0.01 18.73
CA ARG A 50 13.67 0.08 19.23
C ARG A 50 14.22 1.51 19.14
N ALA A 51 13.94 2.23 18.06
CA ALA A 51 14.42 3.60 17.89
C ALA A 51 13.76 4.56 18.91
N LEU A 52 12.49 4.34 19.24
CA LEU A 52 11.79 5.12 20.26
C LEU A 52 12.45 4.98 21.63
N VAL A 53 12.71 3.74 22.07
CA VAL A 53 13.37 3.48 23.37
C VAL A 53 14.75 4.15 23.42
N GLU A 54 15.54 4.04 22.35
CA GLU A 54 16.83 4.73 22.30
C GLU A 54 16.69 6.26 22.36
N HIS A 55 15.71 6.82 21.66
CA HIS A 55 15.44 8.25 21.67
C HIS A 55 15.08 8.73 23.09
N LEU A 56 14.10 8.08 23.74
CA LEU A 56 13.65 8.42 25.09
C LEU A 56 14.77 8.25 26.14
N VAL A 57 15.63 7.23 26.01
CA VAL A 57 16.83 7.11 26.85
C VAL A 57 17.82 8.25 26.58
N SER A 58 17.99 8.67 25.32
CA SER A 58 18.93 9.73 24.95
C SER A 58 18.55 11.10 25.50
N ILE A 59 17.24 11.39 25.59
CA ILE A 59 16.72 12.65 26.16
C ILE A 59 16.54 12.57 27.69
N GLY A 60 16.74 11.40 28.29
CA GLY A 60 16.72 11.20 29.75
C GLY A 60 15.35 10.84 30.34
N GLU A 61 14.34 10.61 29.51
CA GLU A 61 12.99 10.19 29.93
C GLU A 61 12.95 8.73 30.41
N LEU A 62 13.88 7.90 29.93
CA LEU A 62 13.99 6.49 30.31
C LEU A 62 15.37 6.14 30.86
N SER A 63 15.40 5.14 31.73
CA SER A 63 16.65 4.55 32.19
C SER A 63 17.29 3.69 31.09
N PRO A 64 18.64 3.55 31.07
CA PRO A 64 19.33 2.66 30.12
C PRO A 64 18.86 1.20 30.12
N ALA A 65 18.27 0.73 31.21
CA ALA A 65 17.77 -0.65 31.36
C ALA A 65 16.50 -0.91 30.53
N ALA A 66 15.80 0.14 30.08
CA ALA A 66 14.61 0.00 29.22
C ALA A 66 14.93 -0.66 27.86
N ARG A 67 16.20 -0.69 27.44
CA ARG A 67 16.63 -1.33 26.19
C ARG A 67 16.38 -2.84 26.15
N ASP A 68 16.34 -3.48 27.30
CA ASP A 68 16.17 -4.94 27.43
C ASP A 68 14.70 -5.34 27.65
N MET A 69 13.78 -4.38 27.56
CA MET A 69 12.35 -4.57 27.81
C MET A 69 11.54 -4.46 26.51
N ASP A 70 10.33 -5.01 26.54
CA ASP A 70 9.34 -4.77 25.50
C ASP A 70 8.91 -3.29 25.52
N VAL A 71 8.71 -2.70 24.33
CA VAL A 71 8.39 -1.28 24.20
C VAL A 71 7.07 -0.93 24.91
N GLU A 72 6.06 -1.81 24.87
CA GLU A 72 4.78 -1.54 25.50
C GLU A 72 4.91 -1.54 27.03
N GLU A 73 5.72 -2.45 27.58
CA GLU A 73 6.01 -2.48 29.02
C GLU A 73 6.79 -1.23 29.46
N VAL A 74 7.74 -0.77 28.64
CA VAL A 74 8.48 0.48 28.89
C VAL A 74 7.53 1.67 28.90
N LEU A 75 6.62 1.76 27.94
CA LEU A 75 5.65 2.84 27.83
C LEU A 75 4.62 2.80 28.97
N ASP A 76 4.20 1.62 29.43
CA ASP A 76 3.33 1.49 30.61
C ASP A 76 4.02 2.02 31.88
N GLN A 77 5.29 1.68 32.08
CA GLN A 77 6.06 2.18 33.23
C GLN A 77 6.28 3.70 33.15
N HIS A 78 6.57 4.21 31.95
CA HIS A 78 6.78 5.63 31.73
C HIS A 78 5.49 6.44 31.94
N ALA A 79 4.37 5.97 31.39
CA ALA A 79 3.05 6.57 31.59
C ALA A 79 2.66 6.56 33.07
N GLY A 80 2.85 5.42 33.76
CA GLY A 80 2.59 5.30 35.19
C GLY A 80 3.44 6.24 36.05
N ALA A 81 4.71 6.47 35.67
CA ALA A 81 5.59 7.41 36.36
C ALA A 81 5.16 8.88 36.18
N ASN A 82 4.58 9.22 35.03
CA ASN A 82 4.17 10.57 34.67
C ASN A 82 2.68 10.86 34.89
N GLY A 83 1.90 9.87 35.33
CA GLY A 83 0.46 10.01 35.57
C GLY A 83 -0.35 10.15 34.28
N ILE A 84 0.13 9.57 33.19
CA ILE A 84 -0.50 9.61 31.86
C ILE A 84 -1.47 8.42 31.74
N ASP A 85 -2.69 8.70 31.29
CA ASP A 85 -3.68 7.68 30.99
C ASP A 85 -3.59 7.31 29.51
N ARG A 86 -2.93 6.18 29.22
CA ARG A 86 -2.72 5.71 27.84
C ARG A 86 -4.02 5.30 27.14
N ASP A 87 -5.08 4.98 27.90
CA ASP A 87 -6.37 4.59 27.36
C ASP A 87 -7.22 5.81 26.96
N ASP A 88 -6.84 7.01 27.41
CA ASP A 88 -7.49 8.28 27.07
C ASP A 88 -6.63 9.10 26.10
N GLU A 89 -6.70 8.77 24.80
CA GLU A 89 -5.87 9.40 23.75
C GLU A 89 -6.08 10.91 23.56
N VAL A 90 -7.13 11.50 24.15
CA VAL A 90 -7.35 12.97 24.16
C VAL A 90 -6.73 13.66 25.36
N SER A 91 -6.23 12.90 26.34
CA SER A 91 -5.59 13.42 27.55
C SER A 91 -4.11 13.75 27.40
N PHE A 92 -3.48 13.28 26.30
CA PHE A 92 -2.09 13.56 25.95
C PHE A 92 -1.93 13.73 24.43
N ASP A 93 -0.96 14.52 24.00
CA ASP A 93 -0.55 14.59 22.59
C ASP A 93 0.75 13.80 22.34
N SER A 94 1.12 13.67 21.07
CA SER A 94 2.34 12.97 20.67
C SER A 94 3.62 13.73 21.05
N ASP A 95 3.51 15.01 21.46
CA ASP A 95 4.66 15.77 21.95
C ASP A 95 4.91 15.45 23.43
N ASP A 96 3.86 15.14 24.19
CA ASP A 96 3.97 14.78 25.60
C ASP A 96 4.26 13.28 25.81
N PHE A 97 3.72 12.40 24.96
CA PHE A 97 3.91 10.95 25.09
C PHE A 97 3.77 10.21 23.75
N PRO A 98 4.55 9.13 23.52
CA PRO A 98 4.48 8.41 22.25
C PRO A 98 3.10 7.82 21.95
N LYS A 99 2.59 8.04 20.72
CA LYS A 99 1.33 7.46 20.23
C LYS A 99 1.58 6.29 19.30
N VAL A 100 0.80 5.22 19.45
CA VAL A 100 0.90 4.04 18.59
C VAL A 100 0.44 4.34 17.17
N VAL A 101 1.12 3.75 16.20
CA VAL A 101 0.69 3.69 14.79
C VAL A 101 0.45 2.23 14.45
N LEU A 102 -0.77 1.91 14.06
CA LEU A 102 -1.18 0.57 13.64
C LEU A 102 -0.91 0.36 12.16
N GLU A 103 -0.84 -0.90 11.73
CA GLU A 103 -0.51 -1.27 10.34
C GLU A 103 -1.38 -0.55 9.28
N HIS A 104 -2.66 -0.36 9.56
CA HIS A 104 -3.59 0.32 8.63
C HIS A 104 -3.52 1.85 8.68
N GLN A 105 -2.79 2.42 9.64
CA GLN A 105 -2.53 3.84 9.78
C GLN A 105 -1.17 4.24 9.20
N VAL A 106 -0.33 3.26 8.85
CA VAL A 106 0.95 3.49 8.18
C VAL A 106 0.71 4.26 6.89
N THR A 107 1.28 5.46 6.85
CA THR A 107 1.34 6.28 5.65
C THR A 107 2.67 6.04 4.95
N ILE A 108 2.82 6.58 3.75
CA ILE A 108 4.08 6.49 3.02
C ILE A 108 5.25 7.22 3.69
N ASP A 109 4.99 8.29 4.44
CA ASP A 109 6.02 8.99 5.22
C ASP A 109 6.64 8.09 6.30
N ASP A 110 5.94 7.01 6.67
CA ASP A 110 6.37 6.03 7.66
C ASP A 110 7.19 4.86 7.06
N HIS A 111 7.16 4.67 5.73
CA HIS A 111 7.87 3.58 5.05
C HIS A 111 9.39 3.59 5.28
N PRO A 112 10.09 4.75 5.26
CA PRO A 112 11.50 4.82 5.59
C PRO A 112 11.82 4.26 6.99
N ALA A 113 10.98 4.54 7.99
CA ALA A 113 11.18 4.03 9.35
C ALA A 113 11.00 2.51 9.42
N LEU A 114 10.12 1.95 8.59
CA LEU A 114 9.86 0.51 8.52
C LEU A 114 10.86 -0.26 7.66
N GLY A 115 11.75 0.42 6.92
CA GLY A 115 12.60 -0.20 5.89
C GLY A 115 11.77 -0.91 4.82
N ARG A 116 10.56 -0.37 4.55
CA ARG A 116 9.66 -0.89 3.54
C ARG A 116 9.94 -0.18 2.22
N GLU A 117 9.77 -0.92 1.14
CA GLU A 117 9.83 -0.36 -0.19
C GLU A 117 8.76 0.73 -0.35
N TRP A 118 9.14 1.86 -0.92
CA TRP A 118 8.23 2.93 -1.29
C TRP A 118 8.68 3.58 -2.59
N TRP A 119 7.75 4.26 -3.24
CA TRP A 119 7.95 4.83 -4.56
C TRP A 119 7.68 6.34 -4.52
N GLU A 120 8.68 7.13 -4.91
CA GLU A 120 8.55 8.58 -5.10
C GLU A 120 7.95 8.84 -6.48
N VAL A 121 6.82 9.55 -6.52
CA VAL A 121 6.26 10.12 -7.76
C VAL A 121 6.50 11.63 -7.75
N ALA A 122 6.03 12.35 -8.79
CA ALA A 122 6.32 13.77 -8.95
C ALA A 122 6.04 14.63 -7.70
N GLN A 123 6.83 15.69 -7.51
CA GLN A 123 6.68 16.72 -6.46
C GLN A 123 6.68 16.23 -4.99
N GLY A 124 7.42 15.17 -4.67
CA GLY A 124 7.43 14.64 -3.29
C GLY A 124 6.08 14.05 -2.88
N GLU A 125 5.20 13.80 -3.86
CA GLU A 125 4.05 12.95 -3.68
C GLU A 125 4.51 11.50 -3.74
N TYR A 126 3.81 10.67 -3.00
CA TYR A 126 4.28 9.37 -2.62
C TYR A 126 3.23 8.35 -3.07
N GLY A 127 3.63 7.40 -3.93
CA GLY A 127 2.72 6.47 -4.59
C GLY A 127 2.33 5.28 -3.70
N PRO A 128 1.18 4.60 -3.94
CA PRO A 128 0.79 3.44 -3.15
C PRO A 128 1.86 2.35 -3.17
N GLN A 129 1.80 1.46 -2.18
CA GLN A 129 2.85 0.51 -1.76
C GLN A 129 3.33 -0.50 -2.84
N SER A 130 2.83 -0.42 -4.08
CA SER A 130 3.22 -1.26 -5.21
C SER A 130 3.61 -0.40 -6.43
N ALA A 131 4.63 -0.82 -7.17
CA ALA A 131 5.05 -0.09 -8.35
C ALA A 131 3.99 0.04 -9.47
N PRO A 132 3.11 -0.96 -9.71
CA PRO A 132 1.99 -0.77 -10.64
C PRO A 132 1.12 0.43 -10.27
N ASP A 133 0.82 0.62 -8.98
CA ASP A 133 -0.03 1.73 -8.54
C ASP A 133 0.70 3.08 -8.67
N ALA A 134 2.00 3.13 -8.36
CA ALA A 134 2.82 4.32 -8.57
C ALA A 134 2.90 4.72 -10.05
N LEU A 135 2.95 3.73 -10.94
CA LEU A 135 2.99 3.91 -12.38
C LEU A 135 1.67 4.34 -12.99
N ASP A 136 0.55 3.76 -12.54
CA ASP A 136 -0.79 4.19 -12.95
C ASP A 136 -1.03 5.65 -12.53
N ARG A 137 -0.73 5.99 -11.27
CA ARG A 137 -0.88 7.36 -10.77
C ARG A 137 0.02 8.36 -11.50
N TRP A 138 1.29 8.01 -11.72
CA TRP A 138 2.19 8.85 -12.53
C TRP A 138 1.65 9.07 -13.95
N ALA A 139 1.08 8.03 -14.57
CA ALA A 139 0.55 8.12 -15.92
C ALA A 139 -0.74 8.95 -16.03
N GLU A 140 -1.56 8.98 -14.99
CA GLU A 140 -2.70 9.90 -14.88
C GLU A 140 -2.26 11.38 -14.91
N ASP A 141 -1.08 11.70 -14.38
CA ASP A 141 -0.58 13.07 -14.28
C ASP A 141 0.13 13.60 -15.53
N LEU A 142 0.48 12.73 -16.49
CA LEU A 142 1.30 13.15 -17.65
C LEU A 142 0.56 14.06 -18.66
N ASP A 143 -0.76 14.25 -18.53
CA ASP A 143 -1.62 15.00 -19.47
C ASP A 143 -1.33 14.67 -20.95
N LEU A 144 -1.12 13.38 -21.24
CA LEU A 144 -0.85 12.87 -22.58
C LEU A 144 -2.13 12.39 -23.24
N ASP A 145 -2.20 12.50 -24.57
CA ASP A 145 -3.30 11.88 -25.29
C ASP A 145 -3.21 10.34 -25.22
N ALA A 146 -4.37 9.69 -25.33
CA ALA A 146 -4.49 8.24 -25.20
C ALA A 146 -3.59 7.44 -26.18
N GLY A 147 -3.29 8.00 -27.37
CA GLY A 147 -2.40 7.35 -28.33
C GLY A 147 -0.94 7.40 -27.90
N THR A 148 -0.50 8.53 -27.33
CA THR A 148 0.82 8.65 -26.72
C THR A 148 0.95 7.77 -25.49
N LEU A 149 -0.10 7.69 -24.66
CA LEU A 149 -0.14 6.80 -23.50
C LEU A 149 -0.04 5.32 -23.89
N ASP A 150 -0.81 4.87 -24.90
CA ASP A 150 -0.73 3.49 -25.41
C ASP A 150 0.67 3.16 -25.97
N ALA A 151 1.28 4.12 -26.68
CA ALA A 151 2.64 3.96 -27.20
C ALA A 151 3.71 3.92 -26.10
N LEU A 152 3.48 4.59 -24.96
CA LEU A 152 4.33 4.52 -23.78
C LEU A 152 4.30 3.12 -23.14
N TRP A 153 3.12 2.51 -23.07
CA TRP A 153 2.92 1.18 -22.48
C TRP A 153 3.24 0.02 -23.43
N GLN A 154 3.54 0.32 -24.70
CA GLN A 154 3.74 -0.69 -25.72
C GLN A 154 4.92 -1.64 -25.39
N GLY A 155 4.62 -2.93 -25.33
CA GLY A 155 5.62 -3.99 -25.13
C GLY A 155 6.11 -4.12 -23.68
N THR A 156 5.40 -3.51 -22.74
CA THR A 156 5.70 -3.61 -21.31
C THR A 156 5.24 -4.95 -20.76
N ASP A 157 6.16 -5.67 -20.14
CA ASP A 157 5.89 -6.91 -19.41
C ASP A 157 5.69 -6.59 -17.93
N TYR A 158 4.42 -6.49 -17.52
CA TYR A 158 4.06 -6.22 -16.13
C TYR A 158 4.46 -7.35 -15.16
N THR A 159 4.87 -8.52 -15.67
CA THR A 159 5.37 -9.62 -14.84
C THR A 159 6.88 -9.57 -14.61
N ALA A 160 7.61 -8.76 -15.39
CA ALA A 160 9.06 -8.60 -15.28
C ALA A 160 9.52 -7.75 -14.08
N GLY A 161 8.57 -7.20 -13.33
CA GLY A 161 8.80 -6.38 -12.15
C GLY A 161 8.86 -4.87 -12.43
N PRO A 162 8.75 -4.06 -11.38
CA PRO A 162 8.66 -2.61 -11.43
C PRO A 162 9.71 -1.92 -12.30
N GLU A 163 10.97 -2.30 -12.11
CA GLU A 163 12.12 -1.63 -12.70
C GLU A 163 12.19 -1.90 -14.19
N ALA A 164 11.80 -3.10 -14.63
CA ALA A 164 11.72 -3.46 -16.04
C ALA A 164 10.60 -2.68 -16.74
N VAL A 165 9.45 -2.52 -16.08
CA VAL A 165 8.31 -1.74 -16.55
C VAL A 165 8.71 -0.26 -16.70
N ILE A 166 9.31 0.33 -15.66
CA ILE A 166 9.82 1.72 -15.67
C ILE A 166 10.86 1.92 -16.77
N ALA A 167 11.84 1.02 -16.90
CA ALA A 167 12.88 1.11 -17.91
C ALA A 167 12.28 1.06 -19.33
N ARG A 168 11.27 0.23 -19.55
CA ARG A 168 10.55 0.14 -20.82
C ARG A 168 9.78 1.42 -21.13
N VAL A 169 9.05 1.97 -20.16
CA VAL A 169 8.32 3.23 -20.30
C VAL A 169 9.27 4.39 -20.58
N ALA A 170 10.39 4.49 -19.87
CA ALA A 170 11.42 5.49 -20.11
C ALA A 170 12.08 5.35 -21.49
N GLU A 171 12.28 4.12 -21.98
CA GLU A 171 12.73 3.86 -23.35
C GLU A 171 11.70 4.34 -24.39
N ASN A 172 10.42 4.00 -24.18
CA ASN A 172 9.34 4.42 -25.07
C ASN A 172 9.16 5.95 -25.08
N GLY A 173 9.23 6.61 -23.93
CA GLY A 173 9.17 8.07 -23.83
C GLY A 173 10.27 8.75 -24.63
N ARG A 174 11.52 8.28 -24.50
CA ARG A 174 12.64 8.77 -25.32
C ARG A 174 12.43 8.57 -26.81
N ARG A 175 11.84 7.44 -27.22
CA ARG A 175 11.51 7.15 -28.63
C ARG A 175 10.42 8.07 -29.17
N LEU A 176 9.47 8.45 -28.34
CA LEU A 176 8.36 9.35 -28.67
C LEU A 176 8.75 10.83 -28.58
N GLY A 177 9.91 11.14 -28.00
CA GLY A 177 10.34 12.52 -27.74
C GLY A 177 9.60 13.17 -26.57
N VAL A 178 9.05 12.36 -25.66
CA VAL A 178 8.44 12.83 -24.41
C VAL A 178 9.55 13.17 -23.43
N ASP A 179 9.55 14.42 -22.98
CA ASP A 179 10.46 14.93 -21.95
C ASP A 179 9.71 14.96 -20.61
N PHE A 180 9.88 13.90 -19.82
CA PHE A 180 9.21 13.76 -18.51
C PHE A 180 9.65 14.84 -17.51
N ASP A 181 10.87 15.36 -17.64
CA ASP A 181 11.37 16.45 -16.79
C ASP A 181 10.68 17.77 -17.15
N ALA A 182 10.45 18.02 -18.45
CA ALA A 182 9.70 19.19 -18.92
C ALA A 182 8.21 19.15 -18.56
N LEU A 183 7.65 17.96 -18.36
CA LEU A 183 6.29 17.75 -17.86
C LEU A 183 6.19 17.92 -16.34
N ASN A 184 7.32 18.15 -15.63
CA ASN A 184 7.38 18.16 -14.17
C ASN A 184 6.86 16.85 -13.54
N SER A 185 6.99 15.74 -14.29
CA SER A 185 6.50 14.42 -13.92
C SER A 185 7.61 13.38 -14.12
N PRO A 186 8.69 13.43 -13.31
CA PRO A 186 9.77 12.47 -13.42
C PRO A 186 9.24 11.04 -13.23
N VAL A 187 9.91 10.09 -13.89
CA VAL A 187 9.54 8.66 -13.81
C VAL A 187 9.70 8.18 -12.36
N PRO A 188 8.78 7.34 -11.83
CA PRO A 188 8.82 6.92 -10.44
C PRO A 188 10.15 6.28 -10.04
N VAL A 189 10.64 6.62 -8.85
CA VAL A 189 11.91 6.10 -8.30
C VAL A 189 11.61 5.21 -7.09
N ARG A 190 12.32 4.07 -7.04
CA ARG A 190 12.23 3.14 -5.91
C ARG A 190 13.14 3.56 -4.77
N HIS A 191 12.62 3.50 -3.55
CA HIS A 191 13.36 3.66 -2.30
C HIS A 191 13.22 2.40 -1.44
N ASN A 192 14.22 2.17 -0.59
CA ASN A 192 14.26 1.08 0.40
C ASN A 192 14.52 1.66 1.79
#